data_AF-A0A9P0LP94-F1
#
_entry.id   AF-A0A9P0LP94-F1
#
_cell.length_a   1.000
_cell.length_b   1.000
_cell.length_c   1.000
_cell.angle_alpha   90.00
_cell.angle_beta   90.00
_cell.angle_gamma   90.00
#
_symmetry.space_group_name_H-M   'P 1'
#
loop_
_entity.id
_entity.type
_entity.pdbx_description
1 polymer ?
#
loop_
_entity_poly.entity_id
_entity_poly.type
_entity_poly.pdbx_seq_one_letter_code
_entity_poly.pdbx_strand_id
1 'polypeptide(L)'
;KSGKPHTIGEKLILLAVEEVLKIGLHKPASDIIKRIPLSNNTVERRIDEMSSDIESFLCNYLQTTHFSIQLDDIIIGICSFIMNQEIYEELPFARTLITDTKGESIFHVLKDYFIEKAIPLSNIISVATDGASAMVGRYRGFISYLKQNVSGVLAIHCVIHRQHLVAKNLSVRLHESLHLIIDAVNRI
;
A
#
# COMPACT_ATOMS: atom_id res chain seq x y z
N LYS A 1 16.80 3.93 9.58
CA LYS A 1 15.69 4.89 9.83
C LYS A 1 15.13 4.61 11.22
N SER A 2 15.25 5.55 12.16
CA SER A 2 14.60 5.46 13.48
C SER A 2 13.15 5.91 13.30
N GLY A 3 12.19 4.99 13.45
CA GLY A 3 10.77 5.34 13.46
C GLY A 3 10.49 6.24 14.66
N LYS A 4 9.83 7.37 14.43
CA LYS A 4 9.46 8.27 15.54
C LYS A 4 8.24 7.69 16.27
N PRO A 5 8.18 7.78 17.61
CA PRO A 5 7.06 7.25 18.38
C PRO A 5 5.77 8.01 18.06
N HIS A 6 4.61 7.36 18.29
CA HIS A 6 3.27 7.95 18.12
C HIS A 6 3.09 9.30 18.85
N THR A 7 3.90 9.57 19.88
CA THR A 7 3.93 10.82 20.63
C THR A 7 4.46 12.02 19.85
N ILE A 8 5.00 11.85 18.63
CA ILE A 8 5.37 13.02 17.81
C ILE A 8 4.17 13.89 17.43
N GLY A 9 2.95 13.33 17.45
CA GLY A 9 1.71 14.09 17.29
C GLY A 9 1.60 15.23 18.32
N GLU A 10 2.11 15.06 19.54
CA GLU A 10 2.13 16.12 20.55
C GLU A 10 2.99 17.31 20.14
N LYS A 11 4.08 17.07 19.40
CA LYS A 11 4.96 18.14 18.91
C LYS A 11 4.48 18.76 17.61
N LEU A 12 3.87 17.99 16.72
CA LEU A 12 3.48 18.50 15.40
C LEU A 12 2.04 19.03 15.37
N ILE A 13 1.09 18.25 15.90
CA ILE A 13 -0.34 18.58 15.83
C ILE A 13 -0.68 19.66 16.85
N LEU A 14 -0.18 19.57 18.09
CA LEU A 14 -0.51 20.59 19.10
C LEU A 14 0.09 21.95 18.75
N LEU A 15 1.32 22.00 18.22
CA LEU A 15 1.92 23.26 17.77
C LEU A 15 1.17 23.86 16.58
N ALA A 16 0.76 23.05 15.60
CA ALA A 16 -0.04 23.53 14.48
C ALA A 16 -1.42 24.04 14.92
N VAL A 17 -2.10 23.30 15.81
CA VAL A 17 -3.39 23.72 16.38
C VAL A 17 -3.24 24.98 17.22
N GLU A 18 -2.17 25.10 18.00
CA GLU A 18 -1.86 26.30 18.78
C GLU A 18 -1.72 27.53 17.88
N GLU A 19 -0.98 27.39 16.78
CA GLU A 19 -0.74 28.46 15.83
C GLU A 19 -2.05 28.89 15.13
N VAL A 20 -2.87 27.93 14.68
CA VAL A 20 -4.18 28.21 14.08
C VAL A 20 -5.11 28.92 15.07
N LEU A 21 -5.13 28.49 16.33
CA LEU A 21 -5.97 29.10 17.37
C LEU A 21 -5.53 30.53 17.72
N LYS A 22 -4.20 30.79 17.75
CA LYS A 22 -3.64 32.11 17.99
C LYS A 22 -3.85 33.06 16.82
N ILE A 23 -3.54 32.63 15.60
CA ILE A 23 -3.59 33.46 14.39
C ILE A 23 -5.03 33.61 13.88
N GLY A 24 -5.75 32.49 13.73
CA GLY A 24 -7.06 32.47 13.06
C GLY A 24 -8.24 32.78 13.98
N LEU A 25 -8.13 32.48 15.27
CA LEU A 25 -9.25 32.59 16.21
C LEU A 25 -9.00 33.55 17.38
N HIS A 26 -7.79 34.11 17.50
CA HIS A 26 -7.36 34.99 18.60
C HIS A 26 -7.74 34.47 20.00
N LYS A 27 -7.74 33.14 20.18
CA LYS A 27 -8.11 32.49 21.45
C LYS A 27 -6.88 31.85 22.10
N PRO A 28 -6.81 31.86 23.45
CA PRO A 28 -5.79 31.12 24.16
C PRO A 28 -5.96 29.62 23.88
N ALA A 29 -4.92 29.00 23.34
CA ALA A 29 -4.98 27.61 22.90
C ALA A 29 -4.94 26.59 24.06
N SER A 30 -4.54 27.03 25.26
CA SER A 30 -4.27 26.17 26.43
C SER A 30 -5.45 25.28 26.82
N ASP A 31 -6.69 25.79 26.70
CA ASP A 31 -7.88 25.06 27.15
C ASP A 31 -8.39 24.07 26.10
N ILE A 32 -8.08 24.31 24.83
CA ILE A 32 -8.47 23.48 23.69
C ILE A 32 -7.44 22.36 23.50
N ILE A 33 -6.15 22.68 23.57
CA ILE A 33 -5.03 21.73 23.47
C ILE A 33 -5.15 20.64 24.54
N LYS A 34 -5.45 21.01 25.79
CA LYS A 34 -5.67 20.05 26.90
C LYS A 34 -6.84 19.09 26.66
N ARG A 35 -7.78 19.44 25.76
CA ARG A 35 -8.93 18.61 25.41
C ARG A 35 -8.68 17.70 24.21
N ILE A 36 -7.54 17.82 23.52
CA ILE A 36 -7.17 16.93 22.41
C ILE A 36 -6.48 15.70 23.01
N PRO A 37 -7.12 14.53 23.03
CA PRO A 37 -6.51 13.33 23.57
C PRO A 37 -5.50 12.78 22.54
N LEU A 38 -4.22 12.82 22.91
CA LEU A 38 -3.10 12.30 22.11
C LEU A 38 -2.42 11.09 22.75
N SER A 39 -3.06 10.45 23.73
CA SER A 39 -2.55 9.20 24.27
C SER A 39 -2.40 8.18 23.14
N ASN A 40 -1.40 7.30 23.25
CA ASN A 40 -1.14 6.26 22.25
C ASN A 40 -2.43 5.51 21.88
N ASN A 41 -3.22 5.08 22.88
CA ASN A 41 -4.48 4.37 22.67
C ASN A 41 -5.52 5.19 21.90
N THR A 42 -5.55 6.52 22.08
CA THR A 42 -6.51 7.37 21.35
C THR A 42 -6.07 7.56 19.91
N VAL A 43 -4.77 7.73 19.68
CA VAL A 43 -4.20 7.85 18.33
C VAL A 43 -4.38 6.54 17.57
N GLU A 44 -4.09 5.40 18.20
CA GLU A 44 -4.32 4.05 17.67
C GLU A 44 -5.77 3.84 17.29
N ARG A 45 -6.71 4.05 18.22
CA ARG A 45 -8.15 3.91 17.93
C ARG A 45 -8.60 4.79 16.75
N ARG A 46 -8.09 6.02 16.64
CA ARG A 46 -8.43 6.90 15.51
C ARG A 46 -7.86 6.39 14.20
N ILE A 47 -6.64 5.86 14.20
CA ILE A 47 -6.03 5.22 13.02
C ILE A 47 -6.88 4.03 12.60
N ASP A 48 -7.29 3.18 13.55
CA ASP A 48 -8.11 2.00 13.27
C ASP A 48 -9.49 2.38 12.72
N GLU A 49 -10.15 3.38 13.31
CA GLU A 49 -11.45 3.90 12.83
C GLU A 49 -11.34 4.43 11.40
N MET A 50 -10.36 5.30 11.13
CA MET A 50 -10.15 5.84 9.78
C MET A 50 -9.75 4.75 8.79
N SER A 51 -8.92 3.79 9.20
CA SER A 51 -8.52 2.66 8.36
C SER A 51 -9.71 1.77 8.03
N SER A 52 -10.58 1.49 8.99
CA SER A 52 -11.81 0.71 8.79
C SER A 52 -12.78 1.42 7.85
N ASP A 53 -12.92 2.74 7.98
CA ASP A 53 -13.78 3.54 7.10
C ASP A 53 -13.27 3.52 5.65
N ILE A 54 -11.97 3.73 5.45
CA ILE A 54 -11.33 3.68 4.12
C ILE A 54 -11.44 2.28 3.53
N GLU A 55 -11.12 1.23 4.31
CA GLU A 55 -11.23 -0.16 3.85
C GLU A 55 -12.67 -0.48 3.44
N SER A 56 -13.65 -0.07 4.24
CA SER A 56 -15.06 -0.31 3.94
C SER A 56 -15.51 0.37 2.66
N PHE A 57 -15.15 1.65 2.48
CA PHE A 57 -15.43 2.38 1.24
C PHE A 57 -14.81 1.68 0.03
N LEU A 58 -13.53 1.34 0.12
CA LEU A 58 -12.79 0.73 -0.98
C LEU A 58 -13.34 -0.66 -1.32
N CYS A 59 -13.59 -1.51 -0.33
CA CYS A 59 -14.17 -2.84 -0.57
C CYS A 59 -15.52 -2.73 -1.28
N ASN A 60 -16.42 -1.86 -0.81
CA ASN A 60 -17.72 -1.63 -1.44
C ASN A 60 -17.56 -1.15 -2.90
N TYR A 61 -16.57 -0.32 -3.17
CA TYR A 61 -16.28 0.15 -4.52
C TYR A 61 -15.77 -0.98 -5.43
N LEU A 62 -14.83 -1.80 -4.94
CA LEU A 62 -14.23 -2.92 -5.68
C LEU A 62 -15.23 -4.06 -5.95
N GLN A 63 -16.31 -4.17 -5.18
CA GLN A 63 -17.39 -5.13 -5.46
C GLN A 63 -18.08 -4.88 -6.80
N THR A 64 -18.12 -3.62 -7.26
CA THR A 64 -18.89 -3.20 -8.44
C THR A 64 -18.04 -2.66 -9.57
N THR A 65 -16.74 -2.50 -9.35
CA THR A 65 -15.82 -1.85 -10.28
C THR A 65 -14.71 -2.79 -10.70
N HIS A 66 -14.24 -2.66 -11.94
CA HIS A 66 -13.05 -3.39 -12.43
C HIS A 66 -11.77 -2.69 -11.99
N PHE A 67 -10.74 -3.47 -11.66
CA PHE A 67 -9.49 -2.91 -11.12
C PHE A 67 -8.28 -3.79 -11.42
N SER A 68 -7.11 -3.17 -11.30
CA SER A 68 -5.81 -3.81 -11.42
C SER A 68 -5.20 -3.99 -10.03
N ILE A 69 -4.44 -5.06 -9.83
CA ILE A 69 -3.73 -5.29 -8.57
C ILE A 69 -2.23 -5.36 -8.79
N GLN A 70 -1.44 -4.83 -7.87
CA GLN A 70 -0.01 -5.05 -7.79
C GLN A 70 0.30 -5.81 -6.50
N LEU A 71 0.97 -6.95 -6.64
CA LEU A 71 1.36 -7.81 -5.53
C LEU A 71 2.89 -7.91 -5.46
N ASP A 72 3.42 -7.70 -4.26
CA ASP A 72 4.82 -7.91 -3.91
C ASP A 72 4.96 -9.07 -2.89
N ASP A 73 6.19 -9.56 -2.70
CA ASP A 73 6.53 -10.76 -1.92
C ASP A 73 6.06 -10.74 -0.44
N ILE A 74 5.67 -9.57 0.08
CA ILE A 74 5.26 -9.33 1.47
C ILE A 74 3.71 -9.31 1.63
N ILE A 75 2.95 -9.56 0.55
CA ILE A 75 1.47 -9.41 0.52
C ILE A 75 1.04 -8.04 1.07
N ILE A 76 1.55 -7.03 0.38
CA ILE A 76 0.92 -5.73 0.31
C ILE A 76 0.28 -5.67 -1.07
N GLY A 77 -1.06 -5.66 -1.11
CA GLY A 77 -1.81 -5.51 -2.35
C GLY A 77 -2.13 -4.04 -2.57
N ILE A 78 -1.56 -3.44 -3.61
CA ILE A 78 -1.99 -2.12 -4.10
C ILE A 78 -3.02 -2.37 -5.20
N CYS A 79 -4.19 -1.74 -5.10
CA CYS A 79 -5.20 -1.78 -6.16
C CYS A 79 -5.25 -0.44 -6.88
N SER A 80 -5.21 -0.49 -8.21
CA SER A 80 -5.41 0.66 -9.08
C SER A 80 -6.78 0.56 -9.74
N PHE A 81 -7.61 1.60 -9.61
CA PHE A 81 -8.95 1.65 -10.18
C PHE A 81 -9.27 3.05 -10.70
N ILE A 82 -10.29 3.15 -11.56
CA ILE A 82 -10.73 4.43 -12.12
C ILE A 82 -11.98 4.88 -11.39
N MET A 83 -11.93 6.07 -10.78
CA MET A 83 -13.08 6.74 -10.17
C MET A 83 -13.14 8.16 -10.73
N ASN A 84 -14.31 8.62 -11.17
CA ASN A 84 -14.50 9.97 -11.74
C ASN A 84 -13.51 10.32 -12.88
N GLN A 85 -13.15 9.36 -13.73
CA GLN A 85 -12.16 9.51 -14.83
C GLN A 85 -10.71 9.73 -14.38
N GLU A 86 -10.42 9.59 -13.08
CA GLU A 86 -9.08 9.65 -12.53
C GLU A 86 -8.65 8.27 -12.03
N ILE A 87 -7.34 8.01 -12.04
CA ILE A 87 -6.76 6.78 -11.52
C ILE A 87 -6.46 6.98 -10.04
N TYR A 88 -6.96 6.07 -9.22
CA TYR A 88 -6.68 5.99 -7.79
C TYR A 88 -5.85 4.74 -7.53
N GLU A 89 -4.84 4.87 -6.68
CA GLU A 89 -4.04 3.76 -6.18
C GLU A 89 -4.20 3.71 -4.67
N GLU A 90 -4.79 2.62 -4.18
CA GLU A 90 -5.05 2.44 -2.76
C GLU A 90 -4.54 1.09 -2.28
N LEU A 91 -4.34 0.98 -0.96
CA LEU A 91 -3.93 -0.24 -0.29
C LEU A 91 -5.15 -0.89 0.38
N PRO A 92 -5.94 -1.72 -0.33
CA PRO A 92 -7.11 -2.37 0.28
C PRO A 92 -6.73 -3.33 1.38
N PHE A 93 -5.58 -3.99 1.29
CA PHE A 93 -5.15 -4.90 2.33
C PHE A 93 -3.64 -5.06 2.39
N ALA A 94 -3.17 -5.23 3.62
CA ALA A 94 -1.85 -5.75 3.93
C ALA A 94 -2.05 -6.96 4.85
N ARG A 95 -1.78 -8.18 4.35
CA ARG A 95 -1.94 -9.40 5.14
C ARG A 95 -0.64 -10.17 5.17
N THR A 96 -0.12 -10.43 6.36
CA THR A 96 1.09 -11.23 6.51
C THR A 96 0.85 -12.67 6.08
N LEU A 97 1.75 -13.22 5.24
CA LEU A 97 1.84 -14.65 4.97
C LEU A 97 2.28 -15.39 6.23
N ILE A 98 1.40 -16.22 6.79
CA ILE A 98 1.67 -16.95 8.04
C ILE A 98 2.55 -18.19 7.81
N THR A 99 2.48 -18.80 6.62
CA THR A 99 2.98 -20.16 6.38
C THR A 99 4.20 -20.22 5.46
N ASP A 100 4.06 -19.78 4.21
CA ASP A 100 5.13 -19.79 3.21
C ASP A 100 4.91 -18.73 2.12
N THR A 101 5.87 -18.59 1.22
CA THR A 101 5.82 -17.67 0.07
C THR A 101 5.46 -18.39 -1.24
N LYS A 102 4.71 -19.50 -1.19
CA LYS A 102 4.30 -20.20 -2.41
C LYS A 102 3.15 -19.47 -3.10
N GLY A 103 3.11 -19.55 -4.42
CA GLY A 103 2.05 -18.95 -5.24
C GLY A 103 0.64 -19.40 -4.86
N GLU A 104 0.49 -20.64 -4.43
CA GLU A 104 -0.76 -21.21 -3.93
C GLU A 104 -1.25 -20.53 -2.65
N SER A 105 -0.36 -20.36 -1.67
CA SER A 105 -0.67 -19.68 -0.40
C SER A 105 -1.02 -18.21 -0.62
N ILE A 106 -0.26 -17.53 -1.49
CA ILE A 106 -0.54 -16.14 -1.88
C ILE A 106 -1.93 -16.02 -2.52
N PHE A 107 -2.27 -16.96 -3.41
CA PHE A 107 -3.57 -16.98 -4.06
C PHE A 107 -4.71 -17.20 -3.06
N HIS A 108 -4.56 -18.14 -2.12
CA HIS A 108 -5.57 -18.36 -1.09
C HIS A 108 -5.76 -17.15 -0.19
N VAL A 109 -4.69 -16.49 0.25
CA VAL A 109 -4.80 -15.25 1.06
C VAL A 109 -5.59 -14.16 0.32
N LEU A 110 -5.29 -13.94 -0.96
CA LEU A 110 -6.04 -12.99 -1.79
C LEU A 110 -7.51 -13.41 -1.92
N LYS A 111 -7.75 -14.68 -2.26
CA LYS A 111 -9.09 -15.22 -2.48
C LYS A 111 -9.95 -15.15 -1.22
N ASP A 112 -9.40 -15.52 -0.07
CA ASP A 112 -10.10 -15.50 1.22
C ASP A 112 -10.45 -14.06 1.62
N TYR A 113 -9.52 -13.11 1.41
CA TYR A 113 -9.81 -11.69 1.62
C TYR A 113 -10.97 -11.21 0.73
N PHE A 114 -10.97 -11.60 -0.54
CA PHE A 114 -12.01 -11.18 -1.48
C PHE A 114 -13.36 -11.80 -1.13
N ILE A 115 -13.39 -13.06 -0.70
CA ILE A 115 -14.60 -13.72 -0.20
C ILE A 115 -15.12 -13.01 1.06
N GLU A 116 -14.24 -12.72 2.03
CA GLU A 116 -14.57 -12.01 3.28
C GLU A 116 -15.22 -10.65 2.99
N LYS A 117 -14.68 -9.91 2.02
CA LYS A 117 -15.16 -8.57 1.63
C LYS A 117 -16.20 -8.58 0.51
N ALA A 118 -16.69 -9.77 0.11
CA ALA A 118 -17.63 -9.98 -0.98
C ALA A 118 -17.20 -9.41 -2.35
N ILE A 119 -15.90 -9.23 -2.59
CA ILE A 119 -15.34 -8.70 -3.83
C ILE A 119 -15.24 -9.83 -4.88
N PRO A 120 -15.91 -9.73 -6.04
CA PRO A 120 -15.78 -10.73 -7.09
C PRO A 120 -14.36 -10.77 -7.68
N LEU A 121 -13.73 -11.95 -7.70
CA LEU A 121 -12.42 -12.11 -8.36
C LEU A 121 -12.47 -11.73 -9.85
N SER A 122 -13.62 -11.88 -10.50
CA SER A 122 -13.84 -11.50 -11.91
C SER A 122 -13.63 -10.02 -12.19
N ASN A 123 -13.65 -9.16 -11.16
CA ASN A 123 -13.42 -7.72 -11.31
C ASN A 123 -11.93 -7.39 -11.52
N ILE A 124 -11.02 -8.34 -11.25
CA ILE A 124 -9.59 -8.15 -11.50
C ILE A 124 -9.33 -8.22 -13.01
N ILE A 125 -8.93 -7.10 -13.62
CA ILE A 125 -8.59 -7.03 -15.04
C ILE A 125 -7.11 -7.30 -15.31
N SER A 126 -6.24 -6.95 -14.37
CA SER A 126 -4.81 -7.21 -14.50
C SER A 126 -4.12 -7.36 -13.15
N VAL A 127 -2.99 -8.06 -13.16
CA VAL A 127 -2.11 -8.22 -12.00
C VAL A 127 -0.67 -7.94 -12.38
N ALA A 128 -0.01 -7.06 -11.62
CA ALA A 128 1.41 -6.81 -11.68
C ALA A 128 2.12 -7.57 -10.54
N THR A 129 3.16 -8.35 -10.87
CA THR A 129 3.98 -9.06 -9.87
C THR A 129 5.46 -8.80 -10.10
N ASP A 130 6.29 -9.05 -9.08
CA ASP A 130 7.73 -8.85 -9.09
C ASP A 130 8.51 -9.83 -10.03
N GLY A 131 7.83 -10.88 -10.51
CA GLY A 131 8.43 -11.89 -11.38
C GLY A 131 9.04 -13.08 -10.65
N ALA A 132 8.90 -13.18 -9.32
CA ALA A 132 9.37 -14.34 -8.57
C ALA A 132 8.72 -15.63 -9.08
N SER A 133 9.43 -16.76 -8.97
CA SER A 133 8.93 -18.08 -9.39
C SER A 133 7.61 -18.45 -8.72
N ALA A 134 7.39 -18.01 -7.48
CA ALA A 134 6.12 -18.16 -6.77
C ALA A 134 4.98 -17.36 -7.41
N MET A 135 5.27 -16.27 -8.11
CA MET A 135 4.26 -15.42 -8.75
C MET A 135 3.95 -15.88 -10.18
N VAL A 136 5.00 -16.08 -10.99
CA VAL A 136 4.88 -16.33 -12.44
C VAL A 136 4.98 -17.81 -12.84
N GLY A 137 5.21 -18.71 -11.89
CA GLY A 137 5.38 -20.14 -12.15
C GLY A 137 4.24 -20.74 -12.97
N ARG A 138 4.56 -21.44 -14.06
CA ARG A 138 3.60 -21.98 -15.04
C ARG A 138 2.50 -22.87 -14.46
N TYR A 139 2.82 -23.65 -13.43
CA TYR A 139 1.89 -24.63 -12.85
C TYR A 139 1.52 -24.32 -11.39
N ARG A 140 2.46 -23.73 -10.63
CA ARG A 140 2.32 -23.49 -9.18
C ARG A 140 2.55 -22.01 -8.80
N GLY A 141 2.54 -21.12 -9.78
CA GLY A 141 2.64 -19.69 -9.56
C GLY A 141 1.27 -19.09 -9.24
N PHE A 142 1.25 -18.01 -8.46
CA PHE A 142 0.05 -17.24 -8.14
C PHE A 142 -0.78 -16.91 -9.39
N ILE A 143 -0.14 -16.42 -10.46
CA ILE A 143 -0.81 -16.05 -11.72
C ILE A 143 -1.51 -17.27 -12.34
N SER A 144 -0.92 -18.45 -12.23
CA SER A 144 -1.50 -19.68 -12.78
C SER A 144 -2.78 -20.08 -12.03
N TYR A 145 -2.82 -19.91 -10.71
CA TYR A 145 -4.04 -20.12 -9.93
C TYR A 145 -5.09 -19.03 -10.18
N LEU A 146 -4.66 -17.77 -10.29
CA LEU A 146 -5.57 -16.66 -10.61
C LEU A 146 -6.24 -16.88 -11.97
N LYS A 147 -5.49 -17.28 -13.01
CA LYS A 147 -6.02 -17.55 -14.35
C LYS A 147 -7.00 -18.72 -14.42
N GLN A 148 -6.94 -19.67 -13.46
CA GLN A 148 -7.95 -20.73 -13.37
C GLN A 148 -9.32 -20.20 -12.91
N ASN A 149 -9.33 -19.07 -12.19
CA ASN A 149 -10.57 -18.44 -11.69
C ASN A 149 -10.97 -17.23 -12.54
N VAL A 150 -10.01 -16.56 -13.18
CA VAL A 150 -10.19 -15.35 -14.01
C VAL A 150 -9.35 -15.51 -15.28
N SER A 151 -9.89 -16.22 -16.27
CA SER A 151 -9.14 -16.60 -17.48
C SER A 151 -8.63 -15.41 -18.31
N GLY A 152 -9.33 -14.28 -18.27
CA GLY A 152 -8.99 -13.06 -19.00
C GLY A 152 -7.99 -12.13 -18.31
N VAL A 153 -7.51 -12.46 -17.10
CA VAL A 153 -6.63 -11.54 -16.35
C VAL A 153 -5.29 -11.32 -17.07
N LEU A 154 -4.93 -10.05 -17.24
CA LEU A 154 -3.65 -9.66 -17.82
C LEU A 154 -2.55 -9.71 -16.75
N ALA A 155 -1.56 -10.57 -16.93
CA ALA A 155 -0.40 -10.64 -16.06
C ALA A 155 0.73 -9.74 -16.58
N ILE A 156 1.25 -8.87 -15.73
CA ILE A 156 2.28 -7.88 -16.04
C ILE A 156 3.46 -8.07 -15.08
N HIS A 157 4.68 -7.94 -15.59
CA HIS A 157 5.86 -7.87 -14.73
C HIS A 157 6.05 -6.43 -14.25
N CYS A 158 6.12 -6.23 -12.93
CA CYS A 158 6.17 -4.93 -12.28
C CYS A 158 7.30 -4.06 -12.86
N VAL A 159 6.96 -2.87 -13.35
CA VAL A 159 7.91 -1.96 -14.01
C VAL A 159 9.02 -1.53 -13.05
N ILE A 160 8.68 -1.26 -11.78
CA ILE A 160 9.65 -0.86 -10.76
C ILE A 160 10.66 -1.98 -10.52
N HIS A 161 10.19 -3.22 -10.41
CA HIS A 161 11.08 -4.38 -10.24
C HIS A 161 11.98 -4.58 -11.47
N ARG A 162 11.43 -4.43 -12.69
CA ARG A 162 12.22 -4.48 -13.93
C ARG A 162 13.31 -3.40 -13.98
N GLN A 163 12.97 -2.17 -13.62
CA GLN A 163 13.93 -1.07 -13.57
C GLN A 163 15.04 -1.35 -12.56
N HIS A 164 14.69 -1.85 -11.37
CA HIS A 164 15.65 -2.25 -10.35
C HIS A 164 16.59 -3.36 -10.84
N LEU A 165 16.07 -4.39 -11.52
CA LEU A 165 16.88 -5.46 -12.09
C LEU A 165 17.84 -4.98 -13.18
N VAL A 166 17.40 -4.05 -14.03
CA VAL A 166 18.26 -3.43 -15.04
C VAL A 166 19.34 -2.57 -14.38
N ALA A 167 18.98 -1.82 -13.33
CA ALA A 167 19.92 -0.98 -12.58
C ALA A 167 21.09 -1.78 -11.96
N LYS A 168 20.85 -3.05 -11.61
CA LYS A 168 21.90 -3.96 -11.11
C LYS A 168 22.93 -4.37 -12.16
N ASN A 169 22.56 -4.34 -13.45
CA ASN A 169 23.40 -4.81 -14.56
C ASN A 169 23.88 -3.65 -15.44
N LEU A 170 24.02 -2.47 -14.85
CA LEU A 170 24.46 -1.28 -15.57
C LEU A 170 25.95 -1.34 -15.95
N SER A 171 26.29 -0.65 -17.03
CA SER A 171 27.70 -0.44 -17.38
C SER A 171 28.39 0.33 -16.25
N VAL A 172 29.70 0.10 -16.11
CA VAL A 172 30.53 0.72 -15.06
C VAL A 172 30.32 2.25 -14.99
N ARG A 173 30.28 2.92 -16.15
CA ARG A 173 30.07 4.38 -16.23
C ARG A 173 28.71 4.83 -15.69
N LEU A 174 27.64 4.08 -15.95
CA LEU A 174 26.30 4.43 -15.47
C LEU A 174 26.15 4.09 -13.98
N HIS A 175 26.82 3.02 -13.52
CA HIS A 175 26.88 2.63 -12.12
C HIS A 175 27.57 3.71 -11.28
N GLU A 176 28.73 4.22 -11.71
CA GLU A 176 29.43 5.33 -11.06
C GLU A 176 28.57 6.61 -11.00
N SER A 177 27.89 6.94 -12.11
CA SER A 177 27.03 8.13 -12.18
C SER A 177 25.83 8.02 -11.21
N LEU A 178 25.22 6.84 -11.10
CA LEU A 178 24.13 6.61 -10.15
C LEU A 178 24.61 6.60 -8.70
N HIS A 179 25.79 6.04 -8.43
CA HIS A 179 26.37 6.08 -7.09
C HIS A 179 26.59 7.51 -6.60
N LEU A 180 27.07 8.41 -7.46
CA LEU A 180 27.19 9.84 -7.13
C LEU A 180 25.84 10.47 -6.78
N ILE A 181 24.78 10.13 -7.52
CA ILE A 181 23.43 10.62 -7.23
C ILE A 181 22.91 10.05 -5.90
N ILE A 182 23.10 8.75 -5.66
CA ILE A 182 22.69 8.08 -4.42
C ILE A 182 23.41 8.71 -3.22
N ASP A 183 24.72 8.96 -3.32
CA ASP A 183 25.49 9.61 -2.26
C ASP A 183 25.05 11.05 -2.02
N ALA A 184 24.71 11.79 -3.07
CA ALA A 184 24.16 13.14 -2.95
C ALA A 184 22.81 13.13 -2.23
N VAL A 185 21.89 12.23 -2.63
CA VAL A 185 20.57 12.09 -2.01
C VAL A 185 20.67 11.65 -0.55
N ASN A 186 21.57 10.72 -0.22
CA ASN A 186 21.76 10.23 1.15
C ASN A 186 22.41 11.26 2.09
N ARG A 187 22.97 12.35 1.56
CA ARG A 187 23.53 13.46 2.34
C ARG A 187 22.52 14.57 2.62
N ILE A 188 21.32 14.50 2.04
CA ILE A 188 20.19 15.39 2.32
C ILE A 188 19.38 14.80 3.49
#